data_AF-A0A194WYY9-F1
#
_entry.id   AF-A0A194WYY9-F1
#
_cell.length_a   1.000
_cell.length_b   1.000
_cell.length_c   1.000
_cell.angle_alpha   90.00
_cell.angle_beta   90.00
_cell.angle_gamma   90.00
#
_symmetry.space_group_name_H-M   'P 1'
#
loop_
_entity.id
_entity.type
_entity.pdbx_description
1 polymer ?
#
loop_
_entity_poly.entity_id
_entity_poly.type
_entity_poly.pdbx_seq_one_letter_code
_entity_poly.pdbx_strand_id
1 'polypeptide(L)'
;MATLLAKREAIKSKRTQINDSAYFLKRFRVPSRAQYLAQEENWDSFEKEMAEPNLVPDTDNLRLFAWWSASKSKGRLAEKADIKTLCFNMGRFQRLYNACHKYQIPDEDLKDVREYIRTDVAEELGLQDQEMPKGYADWEDIKIVIRYIIAEDAHVYIDKRFRAQIVCIILLVAENGERLGAIARSESYRQEDIALCYKDVELFLRPASDEHPGPRIKMSITYDNRKNERDKHENYVETYFQRTDLAHCTILWFLVLAFLDDAFDRE
;
A
#
# COMPACT_ATOMS: atom_id res chain seq x y z
N MET A 1 19.38 23.83 31.48
CA MET A 1 18.17 23.36 32.18
C MET A 1 17.00 24.36 32.06
N ALA A 2 17.17 25.65 32.38
CA ALA A 2 16.08 26.65 32.29
C ALA A 2 15.43 26.76 30.89
N THR A 3 16.19 26.57 29.82
CA THR A 3 15.72 26.60 28.42
C THR A 3 14.88 25.38 28.01
N LEU A 4 15.13 24.22 28.59
CA LEU A 4 14.45 22.96 28.26
C LEU A 4 13.12 22.84 29.01
N LEU A 5 13.09 23.28 30.27
CA LEU A 5 11.86 23.46 31.05
C LEU A 5 10.94 24.51 30.43
N ALA A 6 11.47 25.67 30.03
CA ALA A 6 10.69 26.69 29.33
C ALA A 6 10.16 26.21 27.97
N LYS A 7 10.94 25.40 27.22
CA LYS A 7 10.48 24.75 25.98
C LYS A 7 9.35 23.76 26.26
N ARG A 8 9.48 22.93 27.32
CA ARG A 8 8.45 21.98 27.74
C ARG A 8 7.16 22.67 28.19
N GLU A 9 7.25 23.75 28.96
CA GLU A 9 6.09 24.56 29.38
C GLU A 9 5.41 25.26 28.20
N ALA A 10 6.19 25.80 27.26
CA ALA A 10 5.67 26.39 26.02
C ALA A 10 4.97 25.36 25.11
N ILE A 11 5.40 24.09 25.12
CA ILE A 11 4.71 23.03 24.39
C ILE A 11 3.47 22.53 25.15
N LYS A 12 3.55 22.38 26.49
CA LYS A 12 2.40 22.00 27.34
C LYS A 12 1.21 22.95 27.15
N SER A 13 1.45 24.25 27.08
CA SER A 13 0.39 25.27 26.84
C SER A 13 -0.29 25.20 25.47
N LYS A 14 0.38 24.63 24.45
CA LYS A 14 -0.16 24.47 23.08
C LYS A 14 -0.79 23.09 22.84
N ARG A 15 -0.48 22.09 23.68
CA ARG A 15 -0.96 20.69 23.56
C ARG A 15 -2.43 20.50 23.96
N THR A 16 -2.88 21.19 25.01
CA THR A 16 -4.24 21.06 25.56
C THR A 16 -5.32 21.62 24.62
N GLN A 17 -4.92 22.32 23.57
CA GLN A 17 -5.80 22.78 22.51
C GLN A 17 -5.91 21.70 21.44
N ILE A 18 -6.83 20.76 21.65
CA ILE A 18 -7.26 19.80 20.62
C ILE A 18 -7.75 20.61 19.42
N ASN A 19 -7.33 20.21 18.23
CA ASN A 19 -7.88 20.78 17.02
C ASN A 19 -9.21 20.07 16.72
N ASP A 20 -10.33 20.67 17.15
CA ASP A 20 -11.70 20.17 16.94
C ASP A 20 -12.08 19.96 15.45
N SER A 21 -11.19 20.30 14.51
CA SER A 21 -11.29 19.80 13.13
C SER A 21 -10.92 18.31 13.02
N ALA A 22 -11.59 17.47 13.80
CA ALA A 22 -11.62 16.00 13.82
C ALA A 22 -12.07 15.35 12.48
N TYR A 23 -11.76 16.00 11.37
CA TYR A 23 -11.85 15.53 10.00
C TYR A 23 -10.70 14.60 9.62
N PHE A 24 -9.58 14.58 10.36
CA PHE A 24 -8.43 13.74 10.02
C PHE A 24 -8.82 12.26 9.93
N LEU A 25 -9.39 11.69 10.99
CA LEU A 25 -9.83 10.28 10.98
C LEU A 25 -11.05 10.05 10.09
N LYS A 26 -11.92 11.04 9.89
CA LYS A 26 -13.09 10.94 8.99
C LYS A 26 -12.70 10.82 7.51
N ARG A 27 -11.52 11.32 7.12
CA ARG A 27 -10.99 11.23 5.75
C ARG A 27 -10.40 9.85 5.42
N PHE A 28 -10.10 9.03 6.42
CA PHE A 28 -9.49 7.72 6.21
C PHE A 28 -10.52 6.59 6.23
N ARG A 29 -10.36 5.64 5.30
CA ARG A 29 -11.07 4.36 5.32
C ARG A 29 -10.67 3.54 6.54
N VAL A 30 -11.53 2.56 6.90
CA VAL A 30 -11.42 1.72 8.11
C VAL A 30 -10.00 1.21 8.37
N PRO A 31 -9.25 0.64 7.40
CA PRO A 31 -7.93 0.07 7.69
C PRO A 31 -6.92 1.13 8.16
N SER A 32 -6.84 2.25 7.45
CA SER A 32 -5.94 3.36 7.80
C SER A 32 -6.37 4.02 9.11
N ARG A 33 -7.68 4.17 9.34
CA ARG A 33 -8.22 4.70 10.60
C ARG A 33 -7.88 3.81 11.79
N ALA A 34 -8.06 2.50 11.68
CA ALA A 34 -7.72 1.55 12.73
C ALA A 34 -6.24 1.60 13.11
N GLN A 35 -5.35 1.74 12.12
CA GLN A 35 -3.92 1.88 12.38
C GLN A 35 -3.55 3.16 13.14
N TYR A 36 -4.25 4.26 12.89
CA TYR A 36 -4.06 5.51 13.63
C TYR A 36 -4.64 5.42 15.05
N LEU A 37 -5.85 4.89 15.22
CA LEU A 37 -6.43 4.65 16.55
C LEU A 37 -5.53 3.76 17.42
N ALA A 38 -4.93 2.73 16.84
CA ALA A 38 -3.95 1.91 17.56
C ALA A 38 -2.71 2.70 18.02
N GLN A 39 -2.30 3.76 17.32
CA GLN A 39 -1.20 4.63 17.79
C GLN A 39 -1.65 5.53 18.95
N GLU A 40 -2.90 6.01 18.93
CA GLU A 40 -3.50 6.76 20.02
C GLU A 40 -3.55 5.90 21.30
N GLU A 41 -4.09 4.68 21.20
CA GLU A 41 -4.15 3.73 22.31
C GLU A 41 -2.77 3.37 22.87
N ASN A 42 -1.77 3.20 22.00
CA ASN A 42 -0.39 2.94 22.42
C ASN A 42 0.20 4.13 23.17
N TRP A 43 -0.03 5.35 22.70
CA TRP A 43 0.43 6.56 23.38
C TRP A 43 -0.25 6.75 24.72
N ASP A 44 -1.57 6.56 24.80
CA ASP A 44 -2.33 6.62 26.05
C ASP A 44 -1.85 5.58 27.07
N SER A 45 -1.51 4.38 26.61
CA SER A 45 -0.97 3.31 27.45
C SER A 45 0.42 3.66 27.97
N PHE A 46 1.28 4.24 27.11
CA PHE A 46 2.57 4.78 27.51
C PHE A 46 2.42 5.87 28.56
N GLU A 47 1.56 6.88 28.35
CA GLU A 47 1.36 7.96 29.32
C GLU A 47 0.88 7.45 30.69
N LYS A 48 0.05 6.39 30.73
CA LYS A 48 -0.41 5.78 31.99
C LYS A 48 0.69 5.05 32.77
N GLU A 49 1.70 4.52 32.09
CA GLU A 49 2.84 3.84 32.74
C GLU A 49 3.92 4.83 33.19
N MET A 50 3.84 6.09 32.78
CA MET A 50 4.82 7.13 33.11
C MET A 50 4.43 7.88 34.39
N ALA A 51 5.43 8.24 35.20
CA ALA A 51 5.21 8.91 36.48
C ALA A 51 4.68 10.35 36.32
N GLU A 52 5.00 11.00 35.20
CA GLU A 52 4.55 12.36 34.90
C GLU A 52 3.28 12.34 34.03
N PRO A 53 2.18 12.97 34.48
CA PRO A 53 1.00 13.12 33.64
C PRO A 53 1.25 14.16 32.53
N ASN A 54 0.60 13.96 31.38
CA ASN A 54 0.62 14.87 30.24
C ASN A 54 2.03 15.07 29.63
N LEU A 55 2.66 13.98 29.20
CA LEU A 55 3.96 14.00 28.53
C LEU A 55 3.91 14.72 27.20
N VAL A 56 4.85 15.64 26.98
CA VAL A 56 4.97 16.33 25.68
C VAL A 56 5.74 15.43 24.72
N PRO A 57 5.32 15.24 23.45
CA PRO A 57 6.13 14.50 22.46
C PRO A 57 7.29 15.36 21.96
N ASP A 58 8.21 15.71 22.86
CA ASP A 58 9.53 16.20 22.53
C ASP A 58 10.47 15.02 22.23
N THR A 59 11.67 15.31 21.73
CA THR A 59 12.64 14.29 21.31
C THR A 59 12.91 13.25 22.41
N ASP A 60 13.04 13.66 23.67
CA ASP A 60 13.33 12.77 24.79
C ASP A 60 12.15 11.83 25.09
N ASN A 61 10.94 12.37 25.19
CA ASN A 61 9.74 11.57 25.44
C ASN A 61 9.39 10.68 24.25
N LEU A 62 9.69 11.12 23.02
CA LEU A 62 9.54 10.28 21.83
C LEU A 62 10.54 9.12 21.82
N ARG A 63 11.77 9.33 22.29
CA ARG A 63 12.75 8.23 22.47
C ARG A 63 12.29 7.26 23.55
N LEU A 64 11.82 7.75 24.69
CA LEU A 64 11.24 6.92 25.75
C LEU A 64 10.03 6.12 25.25
N PHE A 65 9.16 6.76 24.47
CA PHE A 65 8.01 6.10 23.87
C PHE A 65 8.43 5.03 22.85
N ALA A 66 9.42 5.31 22.00
CA ALA A 66 9.96 4.34 21.06
C ALA A 66 10.56 3.11 21.76
N TRP A 67 11.35 3.33 22.81
CA TRP A 67 11.91 2.28 23.65
C TRP A 67 10.80 1.46 24.34
N TRP A 68 9.82 2.14 24.96
CA TRP A 68 8.68 1.49 25.62
C TRP A 68 7.90 0.64 24.61
N SER A 69 7.59 1.19 23.44
CA SER A 69 6.89 0.51 22.36
C SER A 69 7.65 -0.73 21.90
N ALA A 70 8.96 -0.61 21.68
CA ALA A 70 9.82 -1.74 21.33
C ALA A 70 9.82 -2.83 22.42
N SER A 71 9.95 -2.44 23.70
CA SER A 71 10.00 -3.37 24.83
C SER A 71 8.71 -4.17 25.01
N LYS A 72 7.54 -3.55 24.78
CA LYS A 72 6.21 -4.17 24.89
C LYS A 72 5.77 -4.87 23.61
N SER A 73 6.41 -4.57 22.48
CA SER A 73 6.07 -5.16 21.20
C SER A 73 6.33 -6.67 21.16
N LYS A 74 5.53 -7.36 20.36
CA LYS A 74 5.77 -8.75 19.95
C LYS A 74 5.97 -8.77 18.45
N GLY A 75 7.10 -9.32 18.02
CA GLY A 75 7.38 -9.50 16.61
C GLY A 75 6.61 -10.68 16.02
N ARG A 76 6.47 -10.67 14.69
CA ARG A 76 5.98 -11.82 13.94
C ARG A 76 7.10 -12.80 13.56
N LEU A 77 8.29 -12.27 13.30
CA LEU A 77 9.46 -13.03 12.84
C LEU A 77 10.47 -13.29 13.96
N ALA A 78 10.54 -12.37 14.93
CA ALA A 78 11.37 -12.47 16.11
C ALA A 78 10.54 -12.17 17.37
N GLU A 79 11.16 -12.26 18.54
CA GLU A 79 10.49 -11.98 19.82
C GLU A 79 9.92 -10.55 19.89
N LYS A 80 10.66 -9.58 19.36
CA LYS A 80 10.31 -8.15 19.32
C LYS A 80 9.98 -7.66 17.91
N ALA A 81 9.26 -6.54 17.82
CA ALA A 81 8.98 -5.92 16.53
C ALA A 81 10.28 -5.52 15.81
N ASP A 82 10.25 -5.61 14.49
CA ASP A 82 11.39 -5.21 13.68
C ASP A 82 11.59 -3.68 13.68
N ILE A 83 12.84 -3.30 13.46
CA ILE A 83 13.30 -1.91 13.45
C ILE A 83 12.45 -1.06 12.48
N LYS A 84 12.14 -1.61 11.30
CA LYS A 84 11.39 -0.91 10.26
C LYS A 84 9.93 -0.65 10.66
N THR A 85 9.27 -1.62 11.27
CA THR A 85 7.91 -1.49 11.81
C THR A 85 7.86 -0.45 12.91
N LEU A 86 8.83 -0.43 13.83
CA LEU A 86 8.91 0.57 14.89
C LEU A 86 9.11 1.99 14.31
N CYS A 87 10.04 2.15 13.37
CA CYS A 87 10.26 3.43 12.68
C CYS A 87 9.01 3.91 11.92
N PHE A 88 8.27 2.97 11.32
CA PHE A 88 7.02 3.26 10.62
C PHE A 88 5.93 3.71 11.59
N ASN A 89 5.79 3.02 12.72
CA ASN A 89 4.83 3.36 13.76
C ASN A 89 5.10 4.75 14.34
N MET A 90 6.37 5.12 14.59
CA MET A 90 6.72 6.48 15.03
C MET A 90 6.33 7.55 14.01
N GLY A 91 6.54 7.30 12.71
CA GLY A 91 6.08 8.20 11.67
C GLY A 91 4.55 8.30 11.58
N ARG A 92 3.84 7.19 11.82
CA ARG A 92 2.38 7.17 11.88
C ARG A 92 1.87 7.95 13.09
N PHE A 93 2.50 7.78 14.26
CA PHE A 93 2.18 8.53 15.47
C PHE A 93 2.39 10.03 15.25
N GLN A 94 3.54 10.44 14.69
CA GLN A 94 3.80 11.86 14.37
C GLN A 94 2.69 12.46 13.51
N ARG A 95 2.28 11.76 12.44
CA ARG A 95 1.20 12.20 11.54
C ARG A 95 -0.15 12.33 12.25
N LEU A 96 -0.49 11.37 13.11
CA LEU A 96 -1.71 11.44 13.91
C LEU A 96 -1.66 12.63 14.85
N TYR A 97 -0.58 12.75 15.62
CA TYR A 97 -0.43 13.76 16.64
C TYR A 97 -0.50 15.16 16.02
N ASN A 98 0.24 15.39 14.95
CA ASN A 98 0.25 16.65 14.20
C ASN A 98 -1.13 17.00 13.62
N ALA A 99 -1.97 16.02 13.33
CA ALA A 99 -3.31 16.27 12.83
C ALA A 99 -4.32 16.58 13.94
N CYS A 100 -4.18 15.95 15.11
CA CYS A 100 -5.11 16.09 16.23
C CYS A 100 -4.75 17.26 17.17
N HIS A 101 -3.49 17.69 17.21
CA HIS A 101 -2.99 18.69 18.14
C HIS A 101 -2.43 19.92 17.41
N LYS A 102 -2.48 21.08 18.08
CA LYS A 102 -1.87 22.32 17.55
C LYS A 102 -0.34 22.28 17.55
N TYR A 103 0.27 21.49 18.42
CA TYR A 103 1.71 21.27 18.40
C TYR A 103 2.09 20.33 17.26
N GLN A 104 3.04 20.76 16.44
CA GLN A 104 3.61 19.97 15.35
C GLN A 104 4.95 19.42 15.79
N ILE A 105 5.08 18.10 15.85
CA ILE A 105 6.33 17.40 16.09
C ILE A 105 7.25 17.65 14.88
N PRO A 106 8.44 18.27 15.07
CA PRO A 106 9.40 18.51 14.01
C PRO A 106 9.88 17.22 13.32
N ASP A 107 10.15 17.28 12.01
CA ASP A 107 10.67 16.13 11.25
C ASP A 107 12.09 15.72 11.69
N GLU A 108 12.90 16.68 12.15
CA GLU A 108 14.22 16.39 12.73
C GLU A 108 14.11 15.58 14.02
N ASP A 109 13.12 15.87 14.88
CA ASP A 109 12.89 15.09 16.10
C ASP A 109 12.51 13.64 15.75
N LEU A 110 11.68 13.43 14.71
CA LEU A 110 11.36 12.08 14.23
C LEU A 110 12.57 11.37 13.62
N LYS A 111 13.43 12.10 12.90
CA LYS A 111 14.66 11.55 12.32
C LYS A 111 15.61 11.09 13.42
N ASP A 112 15.79 11.90 14.46
CA ASP A 112 16.61 11.56 15.63
C ASP A 112 16.06 10.35 16.39
N VAL A 113 14.74 10.24 16.53
CA VAL A 113 14.10 9.07 17.16
C VAL A 113 14.29 7.82 16.30
N ARG A 114 14.19 7.93 14.97
CA ARG A 114 14.44 6.79 14.07
C ARG A 114 15.89 6.34 14.11
N GLU A 115 16.83 7.26 14.26
CA GLU A 115 18.23 6.89 14.43
C GLU A 115 18.44 6.16 15.76
N TYR A 116 17.94 6.72 16.86
CA TYR A 116 17.94 6.08 18.18
C TYR A 116 17.35 4.66 18.18
N ILE A 117 16.27 4.43 17.42
CA ILE A 117 15.70 3.08 17.25
C ILE A 117 16.68 2.11 16.55
N ARG A 118 17.39 2.59 15.53
CA ARG A 118 18.32 1.77 14.73
C ARG A 118 19.63 1.48 15.46
N THR A 119 20.03 2.36 16.37
CA THR A 119 21.27 2.24 17.14
C THR A 119 20.98 1.67 18.53
N ASP A 120 20.61 2.54 19.46
CA ASP A 120 20.60 2.27 20.89
C ASP A 120 19.51 1.24 21.25
N VAL A 121 18.27 1.44 20.78
CA VAL A 121 17.17 0.51 21.10
C VAL A 121 17.41 -0.85 20.45
N ALA A 122 17.95 -0.87 19.24
CA ALA A 122 18.26 -2.11 18.55
C ALA A 122 19.33 -2.92 19.29
N GLU A 123 20.38 -2.26 19.76
CA GLU A 123 21.43 -2.90 20.56
C GLU A 123 20.89 -3.37 21.92
N GLU A 124 20.21 -2.50 22.66
CA GLU A 124 19.72 -2.79 24.02
C GLU A 124 18.69 -3.92 24.06
N LEU A 125 17.74 -3.93 23.12
CA LEU A 125 16.63 -4.90 23.09
C LEU A 125 16.88 -6.06 22.12
N GLY A 126 18.04 -6.11 21.47
CA GLY A 126 18.38 -7.12 20.47
C GLY A 126 17.40 -7.13 19.28
N LEU A 127 16.96 -5.95 18.83
CA LEU A 127 16.03 -5.84 17.70
C LEU A 127 16.71 -6.30 16.41
N GLN A 128 15.94 -6.97 15.56
CA GLN A 128 16.45 -7.52 14.30
C GLN A 128 15.61 -7.01 13.13
N ASP A 129 16.25 -6.77 11.99
CA ASP A 129 15.59 -6.44 10.73
C ASP A 129 15.57 -7.69 9.85
N GLN A 130 14.86 -8.72 10.32
CA GLN A 130 14.71 -9.97 9.57
C GLN A 130 13.71 -9.78 8.44
N GLU A 131 14.10 -10.17 7.24
CA GLU A 131 13.17 -10.30 6.13
C GLU A 131 12.68 -11.74 6.02
N MET A 132 11.35 -11.90 5.98
CA MET A 132 10.77 -13.19 5.67
C MET A 132 11.04 -13.51 4.19
N PRO A 133 11.60 -14.68 3.85
CA PRO A 133 11.75 -15.07 2.46
C PRO A 133 10.37 -15.13 1.82
N LYS A 134 10.18 -14.35 0.76
CA LYS A 134 8.94 -14.38 -0.02
C LYS A 134 9.07 -15.47 -1.07
N GLY A 135 8.14 -16.41 -1.06
CA GLY A 135 7.90 -17.24 -2.24
C GLY A 135 7.37 -16.34 -3.35
N TYR A 136 7.89 -16.53 -4.56
CA TYR A 136 7.37 -15.89 -5.76
C TYR A 136 6.71 -16.96 -6.59
N ALA A 137 5.52 -16.64 -7.10
CA ALA A 137 4.90 -17.47 -8.13
C ALA A 137 5.68 -17.25 -9.43
N ASP A 138 6.08 -18.34 -10.06
CA ASP A 138 6.70 -18.29 -11.39
C ASP A 138 5.66 -18.49 -12.49
N TRP A 139 6.11 -18.56 -13.74
CA TRP A 139 5.19 -18.70 -14.87
C TRP A 139 4.52 -20.09 -14.94
N GLU A 140 5.13 -21.14 -14.37
CA GLU A 140 4.49 -22.45 -14.29
C GLU A 140 3.34 -22.44 -13.28
N ASP A 141 3.50 -21.74 -12.15
CA ASP A 141 2.40 -21.50 -11.20
C ASP A 141 1.22 -20.80 -11.89
N ILE A 142 1.51 -19.76 -12.69
CA ILE A 142 0.47 -19.04 -13.44
C ILE A 142 -0.25 -19.95 -14.43
N LYS A 143 0.48 -20.81 -15.15
CA LYS A 143 -0.13 -21.78 -16.07
C LYS A 143 -1.05 -22.76 -15.35
N ILE A 144 -0.60 -23.28 -14.20
CA ILE A 144 -1.39 -24.22 -13.38
C ILE A 144 -2.68 -23.53 -12.92
N VAL A 145 -2.57 -22.30 -12.39
CA VAL A 145 -3.73 -21.53 -11.92
C VAL A 145 -4.71 -21.25 -13.06
N ILE A 146 -4.23 -20.80 -14.21
CA ILE A 146 -5.08 -20.49 -15.36
C ILE A 146 -5.75 -21.75 -15.91
N ARG A 147 -5.02 -22.86 -16.06
CA ARG A 147 -5.60 -24.15 -16.44
C ARG A 147 -6.69 -24.57 -15.47
N TYR A 148 -6.44 -24.48 -14.16
CA TYR A 148 -7.41 -24.85 -13.14
C TYR A 148 -8.67 -24.00 -13.28
N ILE A 149 -8.51 -22.66 -13.32
CA ILE A 149 -9.61 -21.71 -13.47
C ILE A 149 -10.39 -21.97 -14.75
N ILE A 150 -9.80 -22.40 -15.86
CA ILE A 150 -10.53 -22.60 -17.11
C ILE A 150 -11.19 -23.98 -17.19
N ALA A 151 -10.46 -25.04 -16.83
CA ALA A 151 -10.80 -26.41 -17.22
C ALA A 151 -11.20 -27.33 -16.07
N GLU A 152 -10.75 -27.06 -14.84
CA GLU A 152 -10.88 -28.01 -13.72
C GLU A 152 -11.71 -27.46 -12.55
N ASP A 153 -11.87 -26.15 -12.49
CA ASP A 153 -12.56 -25.51 -11.40
C ASP A 153 -14.08 -25.76 -11.44
N ALA A 154 -14.57 -26.39 -10.38
CA ALA A 154 -15.98 -26.68 -10.14
C ALA A 154 -16.71 -25.51 -9.44
N HIS A 155 -16.00 -24.43 -9.10
CA HIS A 155 -16.60 -23.26 -8.48
C HIS A 155 -17.65 -22.61 -9.37
N VAL A 156 -18.80 -22.27 -8.77
CA VAL A 156 -19.88 -21.56 -9.43
C VAL A 156 -19.63 -20.06 -9.32
N TYR A 157 -19.02 -19.50 -10.37
CA TYR A 157 -18.84 -18.06 -10.52
C TYR A 157 -20.19 -17.36 -10.73
N ILE A 158 -20.28 -16.07 -10.35
CA ILE A 158 -21.46 -15.22 -10.56
C ILE A 158 -21.92 -15.29 -12.02
N ASP A 159 -20.98 -15.14 -12.95
CA ASP A 159 -21.18 -15.34 -14.37
C ASP A 159 -19.86 -15.71 -15.07
N LYS A 160 -19.95 -16.04 -16.37
CA LYS A 160 -18.81 -16.41 -17.20
C LYS A 160 -17.83 -15.25 -17.40
N ARG A 161 -18.33 -14.01 -17.38
CA ARG A 161 -17.56 -12.79 -17.58
C ARG A 161 -16.66 -12.51 -16.38
N PHE A 162 -17.15 -12.72 -15.17
CA PHE A 162 -16.40 -12.63 -13.92
C PHE A 162 -15.27 -13.65 -13.89
N ARG A 163 -15.52 -14.90 -14.30
CA ARG A 163 -14.48 -15.92 -14.45
C ARG A 163 -13.38 -15.50 -15.44
N ALA A 164 -13.77 -15.00 -16.62
CA ALA A 164 -12.83 -14.48 -17.61
C ALA A 164 -12.04 -13.26 -17.09
N GLN A 165 -12.68 -12.42 -16.28
CA GLN A 165 -12.07 -11.22 -15.69
C GLN A 165 -10.95 -11.60 -14.73
N ILE A 166 -11.15 -12.62 -13.90
CA ILE A 166 -10.11 -13.14 -13.00
C ILE A 166 -8.89 -13.58 -13.79
N VAL A 167 -9.07 -14.36 -14.86
CA VAL A 167 -7.95 -14.82 -15.71
C VAL A 167 -7.21 -13.64 -16.32
N CYS A 168 -7.94 -12.66 -16.86
CA CYS A 168 -7.34 -11.45 -17.45
C CYS A 168 -6.52 -10.66 -16.42
N ILE A 169 -7.05 -10.48 -15.20
CA ILE A 169 -6.34 -9.76 -14.12
C ILE A 169 -5.07 -10.50 -13.71
N ILE A 170 -5.12 -11.83 -13.56
CA ILE A 170 -3.95 -12.64 -13.22
C ILE A 170 -2.87 -12.47 -14.28
N LEU A 171 -3.21 -12.49 -15.56
CA LEU A 171 -2.26 -12.32 -16.66
C LEU A 171 -1.65 -10.90 -16.68
N LEU A 172 -2.46 -9.85 -16.49
CA LEU A 172 -1.96 -8.48 -16.38
C LEU A 172 -0.95 -8.31 -15.23
N VAL A 173 -1.24 -8.91 -14.07
CA VAL A 173 -0.33 -8.89 -12.92
C VAL A 173 0.92 -9.72 -13.19
N ALA A 174 0.79 -10.90 -13.82
CA ALA A 174 1.90 -11.80 -14.04
C ALA A 174 2.91 -11.30 -15.09
N GLU A 175 2.43 -10.63 -16.15
CA GLU A 175 3.32 -10.13 -17.21
C GLU A 175 4.02 -8.82 -16.83
N ASN A 176 3.36 -7.91 -16.12
CA ASN A 176 3.91 -6.58 -15.82
C ASN A 176 4.20 -6.32 -14.32
N GLY A 177 3.85 -7.26 -13.43
CA GLY A 177 4.03 -7.07 -11.98
C GLY A 177 3.18 -5.94 -11.40
N GLU A 178 2.12 -5.52 -12.10
CA GLU A 178 1.30 -4.41 -11.66
C GLU A 178 0.53 -4.74 -10.39
N ARG A 179 0.30 -3.70 -9.58
CA ARG A 179 -0.50 -3.86 -8.37
C ARG A 179 -1.96 -3.98 -8.76
N LEU A 180 -2.71 -4.83 -8.05
CA LEU A 180 -4.16 -4.95 -8.24
C LEU A 180 -4.89 -3.59 -8.20
N GLY A 181 -4.43 -2.67 -7.34
CA GLY A 181 -5.01 -1.32 -7.27
C GLY A 181 -4.75 -0.42 -8.47
N ALA A 182 -3.88 -0.80 -9.41
CA ALA A 182 -3.71 -0.12 -10.70
C ALA A 182 -4.69 -0.64 -11.76
N ILE A 183 -5.19 -1.87 -11.60
CA ILE A 183 -6.05 -2.56 -12.57
C ILE A 183 -7.52 -2.49 -12.12
N ALA A 184 -7.79 -2.92 -10.88
CA ALA A 184 -9.14 -3.04 -10.34
C ALA A 184 -9.47 -1.89 -9.37
N ARG A 185 -10.77 -1.57 -9.29
CA ARG A 185 -11.31 -0.60 -8.33
C ARG A 185 -10.93 -1.01 -6.91
N SER A 186 -10.38 -0.07 -6.14
CA SER A 186 -10.12 -0.28 -4.72
C SER A 186 -10.89 0.74 -3.88
N GLU A 187 -11.92 0.27 -3.18
CA GLU A 187 -12.67 1.11 -2.23
C GLU A 187 -11.85 1.48 -0.98
N SER A 188 -10.73 0.80 -0.77
CA SER A 188 -9.96 0.83 0.48
C SER A 188 -9.03 2.03 0.62
N TYR A 189 -8.60 2.67 -0.49
CA TYR A 189 -7.52 3.64 -0.42
C TYR A 189 -8.01 5.10 -0.43
N ARG A 190 -8.99 5.46 -1.28
CA ARG A 190 -9.62 6.81 -1.39
C ARG A 190 -11.02 6.67 -2.00
N GLN A 191 -11.89 7.69 -1.90
CA GLN A 191 -13.26 7.68 -2.48
C GLN A 191 -13.29 7.79 -4.02
N GLU A 192 -12.18 7.45 -4.68
CA GLU A 192 -12.04 7.54 -6.13
C GLU A 192 -12.27 6.15 -6.71
N ASP A 193 -13.35 6.01 -7.47
CA ASP A 193 -13.76 4.77 -8.13
C ASP A 193 -13.00 4.55 -9.44
N ILE A 194 -11.67 4.69 -9.38
CA ILE A 194 -10.79 4.57 -10.55
C ILE A 194 -10.38 3.11 -10.71
N ALA A 195 -10.57 2.59 -11.92
CA ALA A 195 -10.15 1.27 -12.38
C ALA A 195 -9.71 1.37 -13.86
N LEU A 196 -8.97 0.37 -14.32
CA LEU A 196 -8.64 0.25 -15.74
C LEU A 196 -9.93 0.06 -16.54
N CYS A 197 -10.16 0.92 -17.52
CA CYS A 197 -11.33 0.93 -18.39
C CYS A 197 -10.92 0.67 -19.85
N TYR A 198 -11.89 0.32 -20.70
CA TYR A 198 -11.63 0.11 -22.14
C TYR A 198 -11.05 1.35 -22.84
N LYS A 199 -11.46 2.55 -22.43
CA LYS A 199 -10.93 3.82 -22.94
C LYS A 199 -9.42 4.00 -22.73
N ASP A 200 -8.83 3.25 -21.80
CA ASP A 200 -7.42 3.33 -21.45
C ASP A 200 -6.57 2.35 -22.28
N VAL A 201 -7.20 1.60 -23.19
CA VAL A 201 -6.58 0.54 -23.98
C VAL A 201 -6.67 0.83 -25.47
N GLU A 202 -5.54 0.66 -26.16
CA GLU A 202 -5.43 0.80 -27.60
C GLU A 202 -5.01 -0.54 -28.22
N LEU A 203 -5.72 -0.97 -29.26
CA LEU A 203 -5.41 -2.18 -30.02
C LEU A 203 -4.84 -1.81 -31.39
N PHE A 204 -3.74 -2.45 -31.75
CA PHE A 204 -3.05 -2.24 -33.01
C PHE A 204 -2.94 -3.57 -33.76
N LEU A 205 -3.34 -3.56 -35.02
CA LEU A 205 -3.07 -4.67 -35.93
C LEU A 205 -1.66 -4.52 -36.50
N ARG A 206 -0.80 -5.49 -36.23
CA ARG A 206 0.53 -5.61 -36.85
C ARG A 206 0.45 -6.52 -38.07
N PRO A 207 0.99 -6.10 -39.23
CA PRO A 207 1.05 -6.95 -40.41
C PRO A 207 1.96 -8.15 -40.16
N ALA A 208 1.81 -9.18 -40.99
CA ALA A 208 2.71 -10.32 -41.00
C ALA A 208 4.18 -9.87 -41.17
N SER A 209 5.10 -10.58 -40.54
CA SER A 209 6.54 -10.39 -40.65
C SER A 209 7.23 -11.72 -40.96
N ASP A 210 8.50 -11.69 -41.32
CA ASP A 210 9.29 -12.90 -41.56
C ASP A 210 9.33 -13.84 -40.34
N GLU A 211 9.28 -13.27 -39.12
CA GLU A 211 9.22 -14.01 -37.86
C GLU A 211 7.80 -14.56 -37.57
N HIS A 212 6.76 -13.93 -38.11
CA HIS A 212 5.36 -14.25 -37.85
C HIS A 212 4.52 -14.16 -39.13
N PRO A 213 4.25 -15.28 -39.82
CA PRO A 213 3.61 -15.28 -41.14
C PRO A 213 2.12 -14.88 -41.16
N GLY A 214 1.56 -14.44 -40.03
CA GLY A 214 0.19 -13.96 -39.92
C GLY A 214 0.09 -12.65 -39.16
N PRO A 215 -0.99 -11.87 -39.37
CA PRO A 215 -1.20 -10.64 -38.63
C PRO A 215 -1.30 -10.91 -37.13
N ARG A 216 -0.77 -9.99 -36.32
CA ARG A 216 -0.73 -10.09 -34.86
C ARG A 216 -1.34 -8.86 -34.22
N ILE A 217 -1.95 -9.04 -33.05
CA ILE A 217 -2.46 -7.92 -32.27
C ILE A 217 -1.38 -7.45 -31.28
N LYS A 218 -1.18 -6.14 -31.22
CA LYS A 218 -0.48 -5.45 -30.13
C LYS A 218 -1.53 -4.71 -29.32
N MET A 219 -1.40 -4.72 -28.00
CA MET A 219 -2.26 -3.97 -27.08
C MET A 219 -1.40 -3.03 -26.26
N SER A 220 -1.76 -1.75 -26.21
CA SER A 220 -1.15 -0.77 -25.30
C SER A 220 -2.15 -0.42 -24.20
N ILE A 221 -1.70 -0.40 -22.95
CA ILE A 221 -2.52 -0.01 -21.80
C ILE A 221 -1.91 1.20 -21.13
N THR A 222 -2.71 2.25 -20.95
CA THR A 222 -2.32 3.44 -20.18
C THR A 222 -2.82 3.31 -18.74
N TYR A 223 -1.89 3.24 -17.78
CA TYR A 223 -2.22 3.12 -16.37
C TYR A 223 -2.24 4.48 -15.68
N ASP A 224 -3.44 5.01 -15.43
CA ASP A 224 -3.64 6.29 -14.73
C ASP A 224 -3.73 6.13 -13.19
N ASN A 225 -3.91 4.89 -12.69
CA ASN A 225 -4.23 4.64 -11.29
C ASN A 225 -3.02 4.17 -10.43
N ARG A 226 -1.80 4.22 -10.97
CA ARG A 226 -0.59 3.70 -10.29
C ARG A 226 -0.27 4.49 -9.02
N LYS A 227 0.19 3.78 -7.99
CA LYS A 227 0.52 4.38 -6.70
C LYS A 227 1.70 5.36 -6.86
N ASN A 228 1.52 6.60 -6.37
CA ASN A 228 2.51 7.69 -6.43
C ASN A 228 2.80 8.23 -7.85
N GLU A 229 2.00 7.87 -8.84
CA GLU A 229 2.19 8.28 -10.24
C GLU A 229 0.97 8.96 -10.86
N ARG A 230 -0.08 9.18 -10.07
CA ARG A 230 -1.30 9.89 -10.49
C ARG A 230 -1.02 11.37 -10.69
N ASP A 231 -1.77 12.01 -11.60
CA ASP A 231 -1.71 13.44 -11.93
C ASP A 231 -0.34 13.91 -12.47
N LYS A 232 0.48 12.99 -12.98
CA LYS A 232 1.71 13.35 -13.69
C LYS A 232 1.37 13.73 -15.14
N HIS A 233 2.17 14.60 -15.74
CA HIS A 233 2.03 14.96 -17.16
C HIS A 233 2.22 13.77 -18.12
N GLU A 234 2.81 12.67 -17.63
CA GLU A 234 3.03 11.45 -18.38
C GLU A 234 2.47 10.26 -17.61
N ASN A 235 1.56 9.52 -18.25
CA ASN A 235 1.04 8.27 -17.73
C ASN A 235 1.94 7.10 -18.13
N TYR A 236 1.99 6.08 -17.28
CA TYR A 236 2.73 4.85 -17.58
C TYR A 236 1.98 4.04 -18.64
N VAL A 237 2.64 3.75 -19.77
CA VAL A 237 2.08 2.95 -20.86
C VAL A 237 2.81 1.63 -20.98
N GLU A 238 2.08 0.52 -20.92
CA GLU A 238 2.62 -0.82 -21.09
C GLU A 238 2.18 -1.42 -22.42
N THR A 239 3.07 -2.16 -23.09
CA THR A 239 2.76 -2.81 -24.37
C THR A 239 2.77 -4.33 -24.23
N TYR A 240 1.67 -4.95 -24.64
CA TYR A 240 1.48 -6.39 -24.68
C TYR A 240 1.51 -6.87 -26.15
N PHE A 241 2.10 -8.04 -26.36
CA PHE A 241 2.14 -8.69 -27.66
C PHE A 241 1.34 -9.99 -27.63
N GLN A 242 0.65 -10.30 -28.73
CA GLN A 242 -0.09 -11.54 -28.86
C GLN A 242 0.85 -12.74 -28.72
N ARG A 243 0.49 -13.66 -27.82
CA ARG A 243 1.21 -14.93 -27.60
C ARG A 243 0.68 -16.01 -28.53
N THR A 244 1.53 -16.99 -28.83
CA THR A 244 1.14 -18.20 -29.56
C THR A 244 0.26 -19.10 -28.71
N ASP A 245 0.56 -19.19 -27.42
CA ASP A 245 -0.27 -19.84 -26.41
C ASP A 245 -1.44 -18.93 -26.03
N LEU A 246 -2.59 -19.23 -26.62
CA LEU A 246 -3.82 -18.46 -26.47
C LEU A 246 -4.38 -18.50 -25.05
N ALA A 247 -4.27 -19.63 -24.35
CA ALA A 247 -4.81 -19.78 -23.00
C ALA A 247 -4.14 -18.81 -22.00
N HIS A 248 -2.90 -18.43 -22.25
CA HIS A 248 -2.12 -17.52 -21.42
C HIS A 248 -1.85 -16.17 -22.10
N CYS A 249 -2.60 -15.84 -23.16
CA CYS A 249 -2.46 -14.58 -23.86
C CYS A 249 -3.35 -13.49 -23.24
N THR A 250 -2.74 -12.48 -22.62
CA THR A 250 -3.45 -11.34 -22.01
C THR A 250 -4.38 -10.65 -23.00
N ILE A 251 -3.94 -10.45 -24.25
CA ILE A 251 -4.75 -9.82 -25.30
C ILE A 251 -6.01 -10.63 -25.60
N LEU A 252 -5.91 -11.96 -25.64
CA LEU A 252 -7.09 -12.80 -25.89
C LEU A 252 -8.12 -12.64 -24.78
N TRP A 253 -7.69 -12.71 -23.51
CA TRP A 253 -8.60 -12.58 -22.38
C TRP A 253 -9.21 -11.19 -22.27
N PHE A 254 -8.44 -10.16 -22.63
CA PHE A 254 -8.97 -8.81 -22.77
C PHE A 254 -10.06 -8.73 -23.86
N LEU A 255 -9.82 -9.31 -25.04
CA LEU A 255 -10.80 -9.35 -26.12
C LEU A 255 -12.05 -10.14 -25.74
N VAL A 256 -11.89 -11.29 -25.05
CA VAL A 256 -13.02 -12.07 -24.52
C VAL A 256 -13.89 -11.19 -23.62
N LEU A 257 -13.29 -10.40 -22.73
CA LEU A 257 -14.05 -9.45 -21.91
C LEU A 257 -14.73 -8.38 -22.75
N ALA A 258 -14.00 -7.78 -23.70
CA ALA A 258 -14.56 -6.75 -24.58
C ALA A 258 -15.78 -7.24 -25.36
N PHE A 259 -15.76 -8.49 -25.85
CA PHE A 259 -16.93 -9.10 -26.49
C PHE A 259 -18.05 -9.43 -25.51
N LEU A 260 -17.75 -9.89 -24.30
CA LEU A 260 -18.77 -10.19 -23.29
C LEU A 260 -19.46 -8.92 -22.76
N ASP A 261 -18.78 -7.78 -22.81
CA ASP A 261 -19.28 -6.48 -22.35
C ASP A 261 -19.88 -5.63 -23.52
N ASP A 262 -19.93 -6.17 -24.74
CA ASP A 262 -20.33 -5.48 -25.99
C ASP A 262 -19.56 -4.16 -26.20
N ALA A 263 -18.27 -4.14 -25.86
CA ALA A 263 -17.47 -2.92 -25.80
C ALA A 263 -17.22 -2.27 -27.17
N PHE A 264 -17.37 -3.02 -28.27
CA PHE A 264 -17.20 -2.53 -29.63
C PHE A 264 -18.49 -1.98 -30.25
N ASP A 265 -19.65 -2.30 -29.67
CA ASP A 265 -20.97 -1.93 -30.19
C ASP A 265 -21.56 -0.68 -29.52
N ARG A 266 -20.89 -0.18 -28.48
CA ARG A 266 -21.27 1.04 -27.77
C ARG A 266 -20.60 2.25 -28.42
N GLU A 267 -21.32 2.88 -29.36
CA GLU A 267 -21.08 4.27 -29.77
C GLU A 267 -21.49 5.26 -28.66
#